data_AF-A0A0C3GAP2-F1
#
_entry.id   AF-A0A0C3GAP2-F1
#
_cell.length_a   1.000
_cell.length_b   1.000
_cell.length_c   1.000
_cell.angle_alpha   90.00
_cell.angle_beta   90.00
_cell.angle_gamma   90.00
#
_symmetry.space_group_name_H-M   'P 1'
#
loop_
_entity.id
_entity.type
_entity.pdbx_description
1 polymer ?
#
loop_
_entity_poly.entity_id
_entity_poly.type
_entity_poly.pdbx_seq_one_letter_code
_entity_poly.pdbx_strand_id
1 'polypeptide(L)' 'PYNYRIDLIEPNNLGFRLLYYITIEELEEIKYYLIKNFYKGFIESSQAPFTILILFIYKANRYLYLYIDF' A
#
# COMPACT_ATOMS: atom_id res chain seq x y z
N PRO A 1 -21.79 2.43 -7.08
CA PRO A 1 -20.56 2.43 -6.26
C PRO A 1 -20.91 2.70 -4.79
N TYR A 2 -20.53 1.78 -3.90
CA TYR A 2 -20.69 1.99 -2.45
C TYR A 2 -19.55 2.87 -1.94
N ASN A 3 -19.88 3.85 -1.10
CA ASN A 3 -18.89 4.70 -0.44
C ASN A 3 -18.56 4.08 0.92
N TYR A 4 -17.40 3.44 1.04
CA TYR A 4 -16.91 2.89 2.30
C TYR A 4 -16.20 3.99 3.09
N ARG A 5 -16.86 4.49 4.14
CA ARG A 5 -16.27 5.46 5.08
C ARG A 5 -15.56 4.72 6.21
N ILE A 6 -14.42 5.26 6.63
CA ILE A 6 -13.65 4.77 7.77
C ILE A 6 -13.71 5.85 8.84
N ASP A 7 -14.38 5.54 9.96
CA ASP A 7 -14.48 6.43 11.11
C ASP A 7 -13.40 6.03 12.13
N LEU A 8 -12.58 7.01 12.54
CA LEU A 8 -11.54 6.80 13.55
C LEU A 8 -12.17 6.85 14.95
N ILE A 9 -11.82 5.88 15.80
CA ILE A 9 -12.27 5.82 17.20
C ILE A 9 -11.53 6.86 18.05
N GLU A 10 -10.25 7.08 17.74
CA GLU A 10 -9.37 8.02 18.44
C GLU A 10 -9.02 9.23 17.55
N PRO A 11 -8.56 10.36 18.13
CA PRO A 11 -8.04 11.48 17.36
C PRO A 11 -6.94 11.05 16.39
N ASN A 12 -6.96 11.63 15.19
CA ASN A 12 -6.04 11.26 14.11
C ASN A 12 -4.57 11.49 14.53
N ASN A 13 -3.86 10.40 14.81
CA ASN A 13 -2.42 10.36 15.07
C ASN A 13 -1.64 9.81 13.86
N LEU A 14 -2.28 9.69 12.69
CA LEU A 14 -1.63 9.27 11.45
C LEU A 14 -0.57 10.30 11.06
N GLY A 15 0.56 9.80 10.58
CA GLY A 15 1.66 10.64 10.14
C GLY A 15 2.52 9.92 9.10
N PHE A 16 3.66 10.52 8.79
CA PHE A 16 4.61 9.92 7.86
C PHE A 16 5.41 8.82 8.56
N ARG A 17 5.37 7.62 7.99
CA ARG A 17 6.24 6.51 8.39
C ARG A 17 7.36 6.34 7.37
N LEU A 18 8.55 6.00 7.86
CA LEU A 18 9.69 5.63 7.02
C LEU A 18 9.40 4.32 6.30
N LEU A 19 9.70 4.27 5.01
CA LEU A 19 9.68 3.02 4.25
C LEU A 19 10.73 2.06 4.83
N TYR A 20 10.39 0.77 4.87
CA TYR A 20 11.37 -0.27 5.18
C TYR A 20 12.42 -0.37 4.08
N TYR A 21 13.52 -1.09 4.39
CA TYR A 21 14.46 -1.51 3.37
C TYR A 21 13.71 -2.39 2.35
N ILE A 22 13.80 -2.02 1.08
CA ILE A 22 13.15 -2.70 -0.05
C ILE A 22 14.25 -3.30 -0.94
N THR A 23 14.13 -4.58 -1.23
CA THR A 23 14.99 -5.28 -2.20
C THR A 23 14.64 -4.91 -3.64
N ILE A 24 15.53 -5.22 -4.59
CA ILE A 24 15.28 -4.95 -6.01
C ILE A 24 14.05 -5.72 -6.51
N GLU A 25 13.88 -6.98 -6.10
CA GLU A 25 12.74 -7.82 -6.48
C GLU A 25 11.42 -7.24 -5.96
N GLU A 26 11.39 -6.82 -4.69
CA GLU A 26 10.24 -6.14 -4.10
C GLU A 26 9.92 -4.83 -4.84
N LEU A 27 10.93 -4.05 -5.22
CA LEU A 27 10.74 -2.80 -5.94
C LEU A 27 10.10 -3.00 -7.33
N GLU A 28 10.49 -4.05 -8.05
CA GLU A 28 9.89 -4.39 -9.34
C GLU A 28 8.41 -4.78 -9.17
N GLU A 29 8.09 -5.55 -8.12
CA GLU A 29 6.71 -5.91 -7.80
C GLU A 29 5.87 -4.72 -7.33
N ILE A 30 6.44 -3.77 -6.55
CA ILE A 30 5.77 -2.49 -6.22
C ILE A 30 5.40 -1.78 -7.52
N LYS A 31 6.37 -1.62 -8.43
CA LYS A 31 6.15 -0.88 -9.68
C LYS A 31 5.05 -1.53 -10.52
N TYR A 32 5.10 -2.87 -10.66
CA TYR A 32 4.07 -3.61 -11.38
C TYR A 32 2.68 -3.45 -10.73
N TYR A 33 2.59 -3.59 -9.41
CA TYR A 33 1.34 -3.41 -8.66
C TYR A 33 0.78 -1.99 -8.85
N LEU A 34 1.62 -0.96 -8.68
CA LEU A 34 1.21 0.44 -8.80
C LEU A 34 0.66 0.72 -10.20
N ILE A 35 1.40 0.38 -11.25
CA ILE A 35 0.97 0.60 -12.64
C ILE A 35 -0.34 -0.12 -12.94
N LYS A 36 -0.43 -1.41 -12.57
CA LYS A 36 -1.61 -2.23 -12.84
C LYS A 36 -2.86 -1.71 -12.13
N ASN A 37 -2.75 -1.36 -10.85
CA ASN A 37 -3.90 -0.91 -10.06
C ASN A 37 -4.27 0.55 -10.35
N PHE A 38 -3.29 1.39 -10.74
CA PHE A 38 -3.55 2.73 -11.24
C PHE A 38 -4.36 2.69 -12.54
N TYR A 39 -3.96 1.88 -13.53
CA TYR A 39 -4.73 1.74 -14.78
C TYR A 39 -6.11 1.12 -14.60
N LYS A 40 -6.30 0.28 -13.57
CA LYS A 40 -7.61 -0.25 -13.20
C LYS A 40 -8.50 0.76 -12.47
N GLY A 41 -7.97 1.90 -12.04
CA GLY A 41 -8.68 2.88 -11.22
C GLY A 41 -8.92 2.43 -9.78
N PHE A 42 -8.13 1.47 -9.27
CA PHE A 42 -8.22 1.02 -7.86
C PHE A 42 -7.44 1.94 -6.92
N ILE A 43 -6.41 2.62 -7.41
CA ILE A 43 -5.60 3.59 -6.67
C ILE A 43 -5.36 4.83 -7.52
N GLU A 44 -5.07 5.94 -6.84
CA GLU A 44 -4.72 7.22 -7.44
C GLU A 44 -3.60 7.91 -6.65
N SER A 45 -3.01 8.95 -7.23
CA SER A 45 -2.06 9.78 -6.49
C SER A 45 -2.78 10.55 -5.39
N SER A 46 -2.21 10.56 -4.20
CA SER A 46 -2.78 11.22 -3.02
C SER A 46 -1.81 12.26 -2.45
N GLN A 47 -2.37 13.34 -1.93
CA GLN A 47 -1.67 14.38 -1.14
C GLN A 47 -1.98 14.25 0.36
N ALA A 48 -2.33 13.03 0.81
CA ALA A 48 -2.65 12.79 2.21
C ALA A 48 -1.44 13.14 3.12
N PRO A 49 -1.68 13.76 4.30
CA PRO A 49 -0.62 14.13 5.24
C PRO A 49 -0.12 12.94 6.08
N PHE A 50 -0.30 11.72 5.59
CA PHE A 50 0.10 10.49 6.26
C PHE A 50 0.48 9.41 5.25
N THR A 51 1.26 8.43 5.70
CA THR A 51 1.60 7.25 4.91
C THR A 51 1.37 5.99 5.72
N ILE A 52 1.18 4.90 4.98
CA ILE A 52 1.06 3.57 5.54
C ILE A 52 2.16 2.69 4.95
N LEU A 53 2.54 1.66 5.70
CA LEU A 53 3.61 0.77 5.28
C LEU A 53 3.07 -0.27 4.31
N ILE A 54 3.92 -0.61 3.35
CA ILE A 54 3.70 -1.70 2.41
C ILE A 54 4.63 -2.83 2.84
N LEU A 55 4.08 -4.04 2.96
CA LEU A 55 4.80 -5.26 3.30
C LEU A 55 4.77 -6.23 2.13
N PHE A 56 5.81 -7.05 2.03
CA PHE A 56 5.87 -8.14 1.06
C PHE A 56 5.97 -9.49 1.75
N ILE A 57 5.19 -10.44 1.27
CA ILE A 57 5.16 -11.80 1.80
C ILE A 57 5.24 -12.78 0.64
N TYR A 58 6.23 -13.67 0.71
CA TYR A 58 6.29 -14.85 -0.15
C TYR A 58 5.23 -15.86 0.28
N LYS A 59 4.34 -16.24 -0.65
CA LYS A 59 3.41 -17.35 -0.42
C LYS A 59 4.02 -18.68 -0.88
N ALA A 60 3.36 -19.78 -0.53
CA ALA A 60 3.78 -21.15 -0.88
C ALA A 60 4.01 -21.37 -2.38
N ASN A 61 3.35 -20.58 -3.23
CA ASN A 61 3.52 -20.57 -4.69
C ASN A 61 4.75 -19.77 -5.17
N ARG A 62 5.59 -19.28 -4.26
CA ARG A 62 6.78 -18.43 -4.49
C ARG A 62 6.50 -17.08 -5.15
N TYR A 63 5.23 -16.70 -5.29
CA TYR A 63 4.89 -15.35 -5.70
C TYR A 63 4.96 -14.41 -4.51
N LEU A 64 5.45 -13.21 -4.78
CA LEU A 64 5.51 -12.11 -3.84
C LEU A 64 4.15 -11.38 -3.86
N TYR A 65 3.60 -11.10 -2.68
CA TYR A 65 2.34 -10.39 -2.56
C TYR A 65 2.53 -9.11 -1.76
N LEU A 66 1.94 -8.03 -2.28
CA LEU A 66 1.87 -6.74 -1.62
C LEU A 66 0.75 -6.74 -0.57
N TYR A 67 1.10 -6.35 0.65
CA TYR A 67 0.20 -6.16 1.78
C TYR A 67 0.29 -4.73 2.30
N ILE A 68 -0.82 -4.21 2.83
CA ILE A 68 -0.88 -2.90 3.49
C ILE A 68 -1.00 -3.15 5.00
N ASP A 69 -0.14 -2.50 5.78
CA ASP A 69 -0.08 -2.62 7.24
C ASP A 69 -0.97 -1.54 7.90
N PHE A 70 -2.27 -1.84 8.01
CA PHE A 70 -3.31 -0.95 8.57
C PHE A 70 -3.31 -0.86 10.09
#